data_AF-A0A3B9X3Y9-F1
#
_entry.id   AF-A0A3B9X3Y9-F1
#
_cell.length_a   1.000
_cell.length_b   1.000
_cell.length_c   1.000
_cell.angle_alpha   90.00
_cell.angle_beta   90.00
_cell.angle_gamma   90.00
#
_symmetry.space_group_name_H-M   'P 1'
#
loop_
_entity.id
_entity.type
_entity.pdbx_description
1 polymer ?
#
loop_
_entity_poly.entity_id
_entity_poly.type
_entity_poly.pdbx_seq_one_letter_code
_entity_poly.pdbx_strand_id
1 'polypeptide(L)'
;MNKKLNTVFGLIAGALLTTSSQVTAGVGEGGELYDAYCTVCHGGLGEGQAMGKPLTDSMANKLSDTDLLSVITDGRAGTGMAAWGGSFSEEEIYDIANFVRILQGKPGLNIGNEDSGPSDDPMAIAGEMLFNNQATCVSCHSYGDNGGNVGPKLDGVSSRLSESA
;
A
#
# COMPACT_ATOMS: atom_id res chain seq x y z
N MET A 1 38.27 -20.71 -61.35
CA MET A 1 37.38 -21.44 -60.43
C MET A 1 36.94 -20.45 -59.35
N ASN A 2 35.78 -19.84 -59.54
CA ASN A 2 35.34 -18.63 -58.84
C ASN A 2 34.52 -19.02 -57.61
N LYS A 3 34.99 -18.65 -56.41
CA LYS A 3 34.28 -18.90 -55.15
C LYS A 3 33.07 -17.95 -55.06
N LYS A 4 31.85 -18.50 -55.09
CA LYS A 4 30.65 -17.74 -54.76
C LYS A 4 30.40 -17.80 -53.25
N LEU A 5 30.42 -16.61 -52.68
CA LEU A 5 29.95 -16.20 -51.36
C LEU A 5 28.44 -16.42 -51.25
N ASN A 6 27.94 -16.88 -50.10
CA ASN A 6 26.55 -16.60 -49.72
C ASN A 6 26.43 -16.42 -48.20
N THR A 7 26.48 -15.15 -47.81
CA THR A 7 26.18 -14.61 -46.48
C THR A 7 24.69 -14.75 -46.21
N VAL A 8 24.32 -15.51 -45.18
CA VAL A 8 22.93 -15.49 -44.65
C VAL A 8 22.83 -14.30 -43.70
N PHE A 9 22.21 -13.22 -44.17
CA PHE A 9 21.86 -12.06 -43.36
C PHE A 9 20.73 -12.44 -42.40
N GLY A 10 21.02 -12.37 -41.09
CA GLY A 10 20.03 -12.55 -40.04
C GLY A 10 19.01 -11.42 -40.03
N LEU A 11 17.73 -11.78 -39.98
CA LEU A 11 16.66 -10.90 -39.55
C LEU A 11 16.27 -11.34 -38.13
N ILE A 12 16.95 -10.78 -37.14
CA ILE A 12 16.46 -10.79 -35.77
C ILE A 12 15.49 -9.61 -35.69
N ALA A 13 14.20 -9.90 -35.88
CA ALA A 13 13.15 -8.96 -35.57
C ALA A 13 13.13 -8.79 -34.04
N GLY A 14 13.75 -7.72 -33.54
CA GLY A 14 13.70 -7.34 -32.14
C GLY A 14 12.28 -6.97 -31.76
N ALA A 15 11.61 -7.84 -31.02
CA ALA A 15 10.39 -7.48 -30.30
C ALA A 15 10.77 -6.43 -29.25
N LEU A 16 10.32 -5.19 -29.44
CA LEU A 16 10.32 -4.20 -28.37
C LEU A 16 9.34 -4.67 -27.30
N LEU A 17 9.88 -5.32 -26.27
CA LEU A 17 9.18 -5.54 -25.01
C LEU A 17 9.09 -4.18 -24.32
N THR A 18 7.99 -3.46 -24.56
CA THR A 18 7.60 -2.34 -23.70
C THR A 18 7.17 -2.94 -22.36
N THR A 19 8.09 -3.01 -21.40
CA THR A 19 7.74 -3.35 -20.02
C THR A 19 7.07 -2.12 -19.41
N SER A 20 5.74 -2.13 -19.40
CA SER A 20 4.99 -1.22 -18.52
C SER A 20 5.43 -1.49 -17.10
N SER A 21 5.95 -0.47 -16.42
CA SER A 21 6.15 -0.55 -14.97
C SER A 21 4.77 -0.58 -14.35
N GLN A 22 4.35 -1.75 -13.91
CA GLN A 22 3.15 -1.88 -13.09
C GLN A 22 3.48 -1.16 -11.78
N VAL A 23 2.82 -0.05 -11.51
CA VAL A 23 2.78 0.51 -10.16
C VAL A 23 2.08 -0.54 -9.31
N THR A 24 2.71 -0.92 -8.22
CA THR A 24 2.28 -2.03 -7.38
C THR A 24 1.69 -1.40 -6.12
N ALA A 25 0.38 -1.12 -6.12
CA ALA A 25 -0.28 -0.67 -4.91
C ALA A 25 -0.17 -1.72 -3.82
N GLY A 26 0.61 -1.39 -2.81
CA GLY A 26 0.82 -2.22 -1.64
C GLY A 26 0.93 -1.33 -0.42
N VAL A 27 0.58 -1.88 0.74
CA VAL A 27 0.78 -1.25 2.05
C VAL A 27 2.23 -0.75 2.24
N GLY A 28 3.20 -1.35 1.53
CA GLY A 28 4.59 -0.89 1.46
C GLY A 28 4.72 0.50 0.80
N GLU A 29 4.14 0.70 -0.38
CA GLU A 29 4.20 1.96 -1.12
C GLU A 29 3.54 3.11 -0.34
N GLY A 30 2.36 2.85 0.26
CA GLY A 30 1.67 3.84 1.08
C GLY A 30 2.48 4.32 2.29
N GLY A 31 3.25 3.41 2.91
CA GLY A 31 4.17 3.74 3.99
C GLY A 31 5.37 4.56 3.51
N GLU A 32 5.94 4.22 2.36
CA GLU A 32 7.06 4.97 1.76
C GLU A 32 6.66 6.39 1.37
N LEU A 33 5.50 6.57 0.75
CA LEU A 33 4.95 7.87 0.42
C LEU A 33 4.61 8.68 1.68
N TYR A 34 4.04 8.04 2.69
CA TYR A 34 3.77 8.69 3.97
C TYR A 34 5.08 9.18 4.62
N ASP A 35 6.12 8.33 4.64
CA ASP A 35 7.43 8.68 5.20
C ASP A 35 8.05 9.88 4.48
N ALA A 36 8.00 9.88 3.15
CA ALA A 36 8.58 10.92 2.32
C ALA A 36 7.87 12.28 2.42
N TYR A 37 6.53 12.29 2.54
CA TYR A 37 5.74 13.51 2.34
C TYR A 37 4.87 13.93 3.53
N CYS A 38 4.44 13.00 4.37
CA CYS A 38 3.44 13.26 5.42
C CYS A 38 4.06 13.39 6.81
N THR A 39 5.14 12.67 7.10
CA THR A 39 5.78 12.63 8.43
C THR A 39 6.21 13.99 8.94
N VAL A 40 6.68 14.88 8.07
CA VAL A 40 7.15 16.23 8.42
C VAL A 40 6.10 17.04 9.19
N CYS A 41 4.81 16.78 8.94
CA CYS A 41 3.70 17.41 9.65
C CYS A 41 3.08 16.46 10.68
N HIS A 42 2.90 15.19 10.32
CA HIS A 42 2.05 14.26 11.06
C HIS A 42 2.79 13.26 11.95
N GLY A 43 4.13 13.25 11.94
CA GLY A 43 4.93 12.31 12.73
C GLY A 43 5.00 10.92 12.10
N GLY A 44 6.00 10.13 12.49
CA GLY A 44 6.25 8.80 11.92
C GLY A 44 5.13 7.80 12.23
N LEU A 45 4.50 7.95 13.39
CA LEU A 45 3.41 7.11 13.88
C LEU A 45 2.05 7.82 13.78
N GLY A 46 1.98 8.96 13.09
CA GLY A 46 0.77 9.78 13.02
C GLY A 46 0.46 10.52 14.33
N GLU A 47 1.44 10.65 15.23
CA GLU A 47 1.34 11.28 16.55
C GLU A 47 1.28 12.83 16.49
N GLY A 48 1.52 13.42 15.32
CA GLY A 48 1.52 14.86 15.09
C GLY A 48 2.84 15.54 15.46
N GLN A 49 3.05 16.73 14.91
CA GLN A 49 4.19 17.59 15.22
C GLN A 49 3.74 19.04 15.42
N ALA A 50 4.69 19.98 15.53
CA ALA A 50 4.38 21.41 15.62
C ALA A 50 3.58 21.94 14.41
N MET A 51 3.82 21.36 13.22
CA MET A 51 3.20 21.81 11.96
C MET A 51 1.88 21.09 11.64
N GLY A 52 1.65 19.89 12.18
CA GLY A 52 0.50 19.06 11.84
C GLY A 52 -0.11 18.36 13.04
N LYS A 53 -1.43 18.23 13.03
CA LYS A 53 -2.16 17.53 14.10
C LYS A 53 -1.90 16.03 14.06
N PRO A 54 -2.06 15.32 15.19
CA PRO A 54 -2.05 13.86 15.20
C PRO A 54 -3.12 13.30 14.27
N LEU A 55 -2.76 12.32 13.46
CA LEU A 55 -3.69 11.53 12.65
C LEU A 55 -4.30 10.37 13.43
N THR A 56 -3.72 10.01 14.58
CA THR A 56 -4.21 8.96 15.47
C THR A 56 -5.17 9.46 16.55
N ASP A 57 -5.46 10.77 16.59
CA ASP A 57 -6.42 11.33 17.54
C ASP A 57 -7.88 10.92 17.24
N SER A 58 -8.76 11.13 18.22
CA SER A 58 -10.18 10.76 18.09
C SER A 58 -10.92 11.50 16.98
N MET A 59 -10.43 12.65 16.51
CA MET A 59 -11.10 13.45 15.48
C MET A 59 -10.75 12.94 14.08
N ALA A 60 -9.45 12.73 13.80
CA ALA A 60 -8.98 12.15 12.55
C ALA A 60 -9.44 10.68 12.40
N ASN A 61 -9.42 9.91 13.48
CA ASN A 61 -9.84 8.51 13.47
C ASN A 61 -11.36 8.36 13.21
N LYS A 62 -12.18 9.39 13.51
CA LYS A 62 -13.63 9.39 13.23
C LYS A 62 -14.01 9.68 11.78
N LEU A 63 -13.10 10.18 10.95
CA LEU A 63 -13.38 10.40 9.53
C LEU A 63 -13.83 9.08 8.90
N SER A 64 -14.84 9.12 8.04
CA SER A 64 -15.13 8.00 7.15
C SER A 64 -13.95 7.78 6.19
N ASP A 65 -13.87 6.61 5.56
CA ASP A 65 -12.78 6.33 4.61
C ASP A 65 -12.86 7.23 3.39
N THR A 66 -14.07 7.51 2.90
CA THR A 66 -14.30 8.51 1.86
C THR A 66 -13.86 9.91 2.29
N ASP A 67 -14.19 10.34 3.52
CA ASP A 67 -13.75 11.65 4.00
C ASP A 67 -12.22 11.73 4.17
N LEU A 68 -11.57 10.64 4.62
CA LEU A 68 -10.12 10.57 4.71
C LEU A 68 -9.48 10.74 3.33
N LEU A 69 -9.97 10.00 2.34
CA LEU A 69 -9.52 10.13 0.95
C LEU A 69 -9.73 11.54 0.42
N SER A 70 -10.93 12.12 0.60
CA SER A 70 -11.20 13.50 0.18
C SER A 70 -10.26 14.51 0.84
N VAL A 71 -9.95 14.36 2.13
CA VAL A 71 -9.01 15.26 2.82
C VAL A 71 -7.59 15.13 2.27
N ILE A 72 -7.15 13.93 1.87
CA ILE A 72 -5.82 13.74 1.25
C ILE A 72 -5.83 14.31 -0.18
N THR A 73 -6.85 13.99 -0.97
CA THR A 73 -6.97 14.44 -2.36
C THR A 73 -7.11 15.95 -2.47
N ASP A 74 -8.04 16.55 -1.73
CA ASP A 74 -8.45 17.95 -1.88
C ASP A 74 -7.81 18.88 -0.83
N GLY A 75 -7.09 18.30 0.14
CA GLY A 75 -6.55 19.04 1.27
C GLY A 75 -7.64 19.56 2.20
N ARG A 76 -7.30 20.56 3.01
CA ARG A 76 -8.29 21.21 3.89
C ARG A 76 -8.15 22.73 3.85
N ALA A 77 -9.12 23.38 3.19
CA ALA A 77 -9.17 24.82 3.02
C ALA A 77 -9.03 25.57 4.36
N GLY A 78 -8.22 26.62 4.37
CA GLY A 78 -7.93 27.42 5.57
C GLY A 78 -6.96 26.75 6.54
N THR A 79 -6.29 25.66 6.16
CA THR A 79 -5.25 24.99 6.95
C THR A 79 -3.98 24.76 6.13
N GLY A 80 -2.92 24.27 6.77
CA GLY A 80 -1.68 23.89 6.08
C GLY A 80 -1.73 22.53 5.36
N MET A 81 -2.85 21.80 5.43
CA MET A 81 -3.01 20.53 4.72
C MET A 81 -3.25 20.79 3.23
N ALA A 82 -2.22 20.52 2.42
CA ALA A 82 -2.25 20.67 0.97
C ALA A 82 -3.14 19.61 0.28
N ALA A 83 -3.59 19.93 -0.93
CA ALA A 83 -4.27 18.99 -1.83
C ALA A 83 -3.23 18.15 -2.59
N TRP A 84 -3.37 16.84 -2.56
CA TRP A 84 -2.42 15.91 -3.17
C TRP A 84 -2.92 15.25 -4.46
N GLY A 85 -4.19 15.44 -4.84
CA GLY A 85 -4.79 14.85 -6.05
C GLY A 85 -4.15 15.25 -7.39
N GLY A 86 -3.30 16.28 -7.41
CA GLY A 86 -2.50 16.67 -8.57
C GLY A 86 -1.03 16.23 -8.52
N SER A 87 -0.60 15.65 -7.40
CA SER A 87 0.78 15.22 -7.16
C SER A 87 0.91 13.70 -7.06
N PHE A 88 -0.13 13.03 -6.57
CA PHE A 88 -0.23 11.59 -6.49
C PHE A 88 -1.37 11.10 -7.40
N SER A 89 -1.19 9.90 -7.94
CA SER A 89 -2.25 9.13 -8.56
C SER A 89 -3.32 8.75 -7.54
N GLU A 90 -4.50 8.37 -8.04
CA GLU A 90 -5.59 7.90 -7.19
C GLU A 90 -5.18 6.66 -6.36
N GLU A 91 -4.44 5.75 -6.98
CA GLU A 91 -3.88 4.53 -6.36
C GLU A 91 -2.92 4.86 -5.20
N GLU A 92 -1.97 5.78 -5.41
CA GLU A 92 -1.05 6.24 -4.36
C GLU A 92 -1.79 6.93 -3.20
N ILE A 93 -2.87 7.66 -3.48
CA ILE A 93 -3.72 8.25 -2.44
C ILE A 93 -4.46 7.17 -1.64
N TYR A 94 -4.96 6.12 -2.28
CA TYR A 94 -5.54 4.96 -1.60
C TYR A 94 -4.51 4.30 -0.68
N ASP A 95 -3.28 4.08 -1.15
CA ASP A 95 -2.23 3.45 -0.36
C ASP A 95 -1.83 4.29 0.86
N ILE A 96 -1.64 5.61 0.68
CA ILE A 96 -1.38 6.53 1.79
C ILE A 96 -2.53 6.50 2.80
N ALA A 97 -3.78 6.58 2.33
CA ALA A 97 -4.95 6.56 3.20
C ALA A 97 -5.09 5.22 3.94
N ASN A 98 -4.76 4.10 3.30
CA ASN A 98 -4.72 2.78 3.90
C ASN A 98 -3.64 2.68 4.98
N PHE A 99 -2.45 3.22 4.71
CA PHE A 99 -1.38 3.31 5.71
C PHE A 99 -1.79 4.16 6.92
N VAL A 100 -2.46 5.30 6.72
CA VAL A 100 -3.02 6.11 7.81
C VAL A 100 -4.03 5.30 8.65
N ARG A 101 -4.84 4.43 8.04
CA ARG A 101 -5.74 3.54 8.79
C ARG A 101 -4.99 2.51 9.63
N ILE A 102 -3.90 1.98 9.13
CA ILE A 102 -3.04 1.08 9.90
C ILE A 102 -2.44 1.80 11.12
N LEU A 103 -1.94 3.02 10.95
CA LEU A 103 -1.47 3.86 12.08
C LEU A 103 -2.57 4.11 13.12
N GLN A 104 -3.82 4.20 12.66
CA GLN A 104 -5.01 4.36 13.51
C GLN A 104 -5.50 3.06 14.16
N GLY A 105 -4.80 1.94 13.96
CA GLY A 105 -5.17 0.62 14.49
C GLY A 105 -6.38 -0.01 13.79
N LYS A 106 -6.72 0.46 12.58
CA LYS A 106 -7.82 -0.08 11.76
C LYS A 106 -7.29 -1.12 10.76
N PRO A 107 -8.15 -2.06 10.31
CA PRO A 107 -7.76 -3.10 9.36
C PRO A 107 -7.43 -2.58 7.95
N GLY A 108 -7.66 -1.29 7.67
CA GLY A 108 -7.44 -0.64 6.37
C GLY A 108 -8.63 0.22 5.97
N LEU A 109 -8.64 0.72 4.74
CA LEU A 109 -9.82 1.38 4.18
C LEU A 109 -10.94 0.36 3.92
N ASN A 110 -12.16 0.75 4.29
CA ASN A 110 -13.39 0.05 3.99
C ASN A 110 -14.22 0.91 3.03
N ILE A 111 -13.75 1.00 1.79
CA ILE A 111 -14.53 1.53 0.68
C ILE A 111 -15.33 0.34 0.17
N GLY A 112 -16.67 0.43 0.17
CA GLY A 112 -17.58 -0.65 -0.22
C GLY A 112 -17.52 -1.10 -1.68
N ASN A 113 -16.35 -1.05 -2.31
CA ASN A 113 -16.05 -1.85 -3.48
C ASN A 113 -15.84 -3.27 -2.97
N GLU A 114 -16.78 -4.13 -3.30
CA GLU A 114 -16.82 -5.58 -3.01
C GLU A 114 -15.65 -6.34 -3.66
N ASP A 115 -14.67 -5.63 -4.23
CA ASP A 115 -13.43 -6.10 -4.82
C ASP A 115 -12.30 -6.18 -3.76
N SER A 116 -12.66 -6.53 -2.53
CA SER A 116 -11.71 -7.15 -1.57
C SER A 116 -11.34 -8.58 -1.98
N GLY A 117 -11.37 -8.85 -3.29
CA GLY A 117 -10.76 -10.03 -3.88
C GLY A 117 -9.25 -10.03 -3.60
N PRO A 118 -8.55 -11.13 -3.93
CA PRO A 118 -7.11 -11.19 -3.82
C PRO A 118 -6.51 -9.94 -4.46
N SER A 119 -5.69 -9.21 -3.73
CA SER A 119 -4.97 -8.07 -4.30
C SER A 119 -4.18 -8.59 -5.51
N ASP A 120 -4.26 -7.88 -6.64
CA ASP A 120 -3.47 -8.19 -7.83
C ASP A 120 -1.99 -7.79 -7.68
N ASP A 121 -1.63 -7.14 -6.56
CA ASP A 121 -0.24 -6.85 -6.18
C ASP A 121 0.54 -8.18 -6.04
N PRO A 122 1.61 -8.38 -6.83
CA PRO A 122 2.46 -9.56 -6.75
C PRO A 122 2.99 -9.82 -5.33
N MET A 123 3.25 -8.78 -4.53
CA MET A 123 3.69 -8.93 -3.16
C MET A 123 2.57 -9.38 -2.23
N ALA A 124 1.35 -8.86 -2.39
CA ALA A 124 0.19 -9.34 -1.64
C ALA A 124 -0.13 -10.81 -1.97
N ILE A 125 -0.07 -11.19 -3.25
CA ILE A 125 -0.23 -12.60 -3.68
C ILE A 125 0.86 -13.48 -3.07
N ALA A 126 2.13 -13.04 -3.12
CA ALA A 126 3.23 -13.78 -2.52
C ALA A 126 3.07 -13.92 -1.00
N GLY A 127 2.64 -12.85 -0.32
CA GLY A 127 2.33 -12.85 1.10
C GLY A 127 1.22 -13.83 1.45
N GLU A 128 0.13 -13.84 0.68
CA GLU A 128 -0.97 -14.80 0.84
C GLU A 128 -0.50 -16.25 0.62
N MET A 129 0.32 -16.50 -0.40
CA MET A 129 0.89 -17.82 -0.67
C MET A 129 1.80 -18.29 0.47
N LEU A 130 2.59 -17.39 1.05
CA LEU A 130 3.41 -17.69 2.23
C LEU A 130 2.50 -18.04 3.42
N PHE A 131 1.51 -17.19 3.70
CA PHE A 131 0.60 -17.33 4.83
C PHE A 131 -0.20 -18.65 4.77
N ASN A 132 -0.77 -18.97 3.62
CA ASN A 132 -1.65 -20.13 3.44
C ASN A 132 -0.90 -21.44 3.17
N ASN A 133 0.22 -21.39 2.43
CA ASN A 133 0.84 -22.61 1.89
C ASN A 133 2.28 -22.79 2.37
N GLN A 134 3.20 -21.95 1.90
CA GLN A 134 4.65 -22.22 2.00
C GLN A 134 5.18 -22.14 3.43
N ALA A 135 4.84 -21.08 4.16
CA ALA A 135 5.20 -20.92 5.56
C ALA A 135 4.10 -21.47 6.50
N THR A 136 2.91 -21.74 5.95
CA THR A 136 1.75 -22.32 6.65
C THR A 136 1.42 -21.57 7.95
N CYS A 137 1.59 -20.24 7.95
CA CYS A 137 1.28 -19.36 9.08
C CYS A 137 -0.17 -19.56 9.56
N VAL A 138 -1.07 -19.80 8.61
CA VAL A 138 -2.50 -20.08 8.80
C VAL A 138 -2.79 -21.25 9.74
N SER A 139 -1.85 -22.20 9.89
CA SER A 139 -2.02 -23.34 10.81
C SER A 139 -2.08 -22.92 12.27
N CYS A 140 -1.40 -21.83 12.62
CA CYS A 140 -1.34 -21.30 13.98
C CYS A 140 -2.10 -19.99 14.12
N HIS A 141 -1.94 -19.08 13.17
CA HIS A 141 -2.46 -17.73 13.21
C HIS A 141 -3.73 -17.59 12.36
N SER A 142 -4.60 -16.65 12.74
CA SER A 142 -5.74 -16.25 11.91
C SER A 142 -5.54 -14.87 11.27
N TYR A 143 -6.08 -14.71 10.06
CA TYR A 143 -6.28 -13.42 9.37
C TYR A 143 -7.73 -13.37 8.87
N GLY A 144 -8.48 -12.35 9.29
CA GLY A 144 -9.93 -12.31 9.18
C GLY A 144 -10.58 -13.50 9.90
N ASP A 145 -11.35 -14.27 9.12
CA ASP A 145 -12.05 -15.48 9.57
C ASP A 145 -11.30 -16.78 9.23
N ASN A 146 -10.14 -16.69 8.57
CA ASN A 146 -9.34 -17.84 8.14
C ASN A 146 -8.18 -18.11 9.09
N GLY A 147 -7.97 -19.39 9.45
CA GLY A 147 -6.78 -19.87 10.16
C GLY A 147 -7.03 -20.50 11.53
N GLY A 148 -5.95 -20.64 12.31
CA GLY A 148 -5.93 -21.29 13.61
C GLY A 148 -6.03 -20.32 14.80
N ASN A 149 -6.19 -20.89 16.00
CA ASN A 149 -6.21 -20.14 17.27
C ASN A 149 -5.05 -20.51 18.20
N VAL A 150 -3.98 -21.11 17.66
CA VAL A 150 -2.79 -21.47 18.44
C VAL A 150 -1.95 -20.22 18.71
N GLY A 151 -1.80 -19.36 17.70
CA GLY A 151 -1.19 -18.04 17.78
C GLY A 151 -2.24 -16.93 17.79
N PRO A 152 -1.86 -15.70 18.18
CA PRO A 152 -2.75 -14.54 18.15
C PRO A 152 -3.18 -14.20 16.71
N LYS A 153 -4.34 -13.54 16.58
CA LYS A 153 -4.79 -12.96 15.31
C LYS A 153 -3.75 -11.99 14.75
N LEU A 154 -3.53 -11.99 13.43
CA LEU A 154 -2.59 -11.10 12.76
C LEU A 154 -3.24 -9.90 12.09
N ASP A 155 -4.57 -9.78 12.16
CA ASP A 155 -5.28 -8.57 11.76
C ASP A 155 -4.67 -7.35 12.46
N GLY A 156 -4.20 -6.36 11.69
CA GLY A 156 -3.55 -5.16 12.23
C GLY A 156 -2.27 -5.44 13.04
N VAL A 157 -1.53 -6.52 12.79
CA VAL A 157 -0.31 -6.84 13.55
C VAL A 157 0.77 -5.75 13.46
N SER A 158 0.84 -5.04 12.33
CA SER A 158 1.81 -3.97 12.11
C SER A 158 1.77 -2.91 13.21
N SER A 159 0.58 -2.43 13.59
CA SER A 159 0.43 -1.40 14.63
C SER A 159 0.78 -1.88 16.03
N ARG A 160 0.54 -3.17 16.33
CA ARG A 160 0.91 -3.76 17.62
C ARG A 160 2.42 -3.91 17.80
N LEU A 161 3.14 -4.14 16.71
CA LEU A 161 4.60 -4.26 16.74
C LEU A 161 5.27 -2.89 16.87
N SER A 162 4.69 -1.83 16.31
CA SER A 162 5.25 -0.47 16.44
C SER A 162 5.14 0.12 17.85
N GLU A 163 4.21 -0.34 18.70
CA GLU A 163 4.08 0.08 20.10
C GLU A 163 5.09 -0.60 21.05
N SER A 164 5.78 -1.64 20.59
CA SER A 164 6.67 -2.49 21.42
C SER A 164 8.17 -2.20 21.23
N ALA A 165 8.52 -1.21 20.39
CA ALA A 165 9.89 -0.85 20.02
C ALA A 165 10.41 0.38 20.77
#